data_AF-A0AAN8AYK6-F1
#
_entry.id   AF-A0AAN8AYK6-F1
#
_cell.length_a   1.000
_cell.length_b   1.000
_cell.length_c   1.000
_cell.angle_alpha   90.00
_cell.angle_beta   90.00
_cell.angle_gamma   90.00
#
_symmetry.space_group_name_H-M   'P 1'
#
loop_
_entity.id
_entity.type
_entity.pdbx_description
1 polymer ?
#
loop_
_entity_poly.entity_id
_entity_poly.type
_entity_poly.pdbx_seq_one_letter_code
_entity_poly.pdbx_strand_id
1 'polypeptide(L)'
;MDIYVALFPLFFFTKPALAFGSDQDYQIDIINELDLVNATYGITQVAGLHNSSKAFLFRDVGRAVHAPAHITEKVVQLFKRKTEFTFLASIQQKSSTSGVIFSIHESEHSYFELESSGVREEIRYHYRFKGKPRSESFPYRLADGQWHKIALTISATHLLLHVDCNRIYERVIDPPQMEITPGSGVWLGQHSHKHGLFKGVIQDVKLIFAPNGYITQCPNLNRTCPTCSDFLSLVQGIMDLQELLAKMTLKLNYAETRLTQLEGCHCERTCSANGLVYRDKELWVEPENCRNCGCKNGVVECRRIFCSPANCSEDSLPVHVDGTCCKKCRPRCTYMGQTFSEGQRFLSRSCRECKNGLMVKVTETCPELNCTVSEQILPDGRCCNVCRGYDFCAEGLICGENSECKNRNTKAECECKSGYASIHGDSTYCEGRTAKPEPGLM
;
A
#
# COMPACT_ATOMS: atom_id res chain seq x y z
N MET A 1 32.30 -25.75 33.98
CA MET A 1 31.26 -26.72 33.60
C MET A 1 30.31 -25.96 32.71
N ASP A 2 30.63 -25.98 31.42
CA ASP A 2 30.03 -25.14 30.40
C ASP A 2 28.68 -25.69 29.94
N ILE A 3 27.70 -24.79 29.84
CA ILE A 3 26.34 -25.06 29.40
C ILE A 3 26.32 -24.99 27.87
N TYR A 4 26.17 -26.13 27.20
CA TYR A 4 25.91 -26.18 25.76
C TYR A 4 24.39 -26.16 25.50
N VAL A 5 23.89 -25.04 24.99
CA VAL A 5 22.55 -24.93 24.40
C VAL A 5 22.66 -25.32 22.92
N ALA A 6 22.09 -26.47 22.56
CA ALA A 6 22.01 -26.91 21.17
C ALA A 6 20.84 -26.21 20.45
N LEU A 7 21.15 -25.23 19.61
CA LEU A 7 20.22 -24.65 18.64
C LEU A 7 20.15 -25.56 17.39
N PHE A 8 19.03 -26.25 17.21
CA PHE A 8 18.72 -26.98 15.97
C PHE A 8 18.17 -25.99 14.92
N PRO A 9 18.75 -25.90 13.71
CA PRO A 9 18.20 -25.07 12.64
C PRO A 9 17.03 -25.80 11.98
N LEU A 10 15.83 -25.21 12.05
CA LEU A 10 14.68 -25.59 11.24
C LEU A 10 14.96 -25.24 9.77
N PHE A 11 15.42 -26.22 8.99
CA PHE A 11 15.43 -26.14 7.54
C PHE A 11 13.98 -26.19 7.02
N PHE A 12 13.41 -25.03 6.72
CA PHE A 12 12.23 -24.93 5.88
C PHE A 12 12.62 -25.32 4.45
N PHE A 13 12.31 -26.56 4.06
CA PHE A 13 12.30 -26.95 2.65
C PHE A 13 11.12 -26.25 1.96
N THR A 14 11.36 -25.09 1.37
CA THR A 14 10.46 -24.52 0.37
C THR A 14 10.61 -25.34 -0.91
N LYS A 15 9.62 -26.20 -1.20
CA LYS A 15 9.55 -26.87 -2.50
C LYS A 15 9.28 -25.82 -3.59
N PRO A 16 9.97 -25.88 -4.74
CA PRO A 16 9.70 -24.99 -5.86
C PRO A 16 8.34 -25.37 -6.48
N ALA A 17 7.42 -24.41 -6.49
CA ALA A 17 6.14 -24.55 -7.16
C ALA A 17 6.34 -24.38 -8.68
N LEU A 18 6.43 -25.51 -9.38
CA LEU A 18 6.15 -25.54 -10.82
C LEU A 18 4.62 -25.55 -10.99
N ALA A 19 4.11 -24.40 -11.42
CA ALA A 19 2.72 -24.20 -11.78
C ALA A 19 2.39 -24.98 -13.07
N PHE A 20 1.45 -25.92 -12.96
CA PHE A 20 0.32 -26.24 -13.85
C PHE A 20 -0.36 -27.49 -13.27
N GLY A 21 -1.00 -27.31 -12.11
CA GLY A 21 -1.77 -28.37 -11.44
C GLY A 21 -3.24 -28.06 -11.53
N SER A 22 -4.00 -28.93 -12.21
CA SER A 22 -5.45 -29.03 -12.07
C SER A 22 -5.82 -29.01 -10.58
N ASP A 23 -6.70 -28.10 -10.19
CA ASP A 23 -7.13 -27.88 -8.82
C ASP A 23 -7.67 -29.20 -8.21
N GLN A 24 -6.89 -29.81 -7.30
CA GLN A 24 -7.12 -31.16 -6.75
C GLN A 24 -8.27 -31.19 -5.72
N ASP A 25 -8.88 -30.04 -5.45
CA ASP A 25 -9.95 -29.83 -4.46
C ASP A 25 -11.36 -30.19 -4.95
N TYR A 26 -11.57 -30.40 -6.26
CA TYR A 26 -12.91 -30.65 -6.82
C TYR A 26 -13.12 -32.06 -7.40
N GLN A 27 -12.11 -32.92 -7.37
CA GLN A 27 -12.17 -34.27 -7.91
C GLN A 27 -11.89 -35.31 -6.82
N ILE A 28 -12.65 -36.40 -6.85
CA ILE A 28 -12.42 -37.58 -6.03
C ILE A 28 -12.30 -38.80 -6.93
N ASP A 29 -11.17 -39.51 -6.84
CA ASP A 29 -10.95 -40.81 -7.50
C ASP A 29 -11.25 -41.94 -6.52
N ILE A 30 -12.44 -42.52 -6.62
CA ILE A 30 -12.93 -43.51 -5.66
C ILE A 30 -12.10 -44.80 -5.71
N ILE A 31 -11.64 -45.19 -6.90
CA ILE A 31 -10.87 -46.43 -7.10
C ILE A 31 -9.50 -46.33 -6.42
N ASN A 32 -8.79 -45.22 -6.64
CA ASN A 32 -7.47 -45.03 -6.05
C ASN A 32 -7.55 -44.97 -4.51
N GLU A 33 -8.57 -44.31 -3.97
CA GLU A 33 -8.74 -44.18 -2.52
C GLU A 33 -9.12 -45.51 -1.84
N LEU A 34 -9.99 -46.32 -2.47
CA LEU A 34 -10.34 -47.65 -1.97
C LEU A 34 -9.14 -48.60 -1.91
N ASP A 35 -8.23 -48.48 -2.87
CA ASP A 35 -7.03 -49.31 -2.94
C ASP A 35 -5.98 -48.90 -1.89
N LEU A 36 -5.76 -47.60 -1.68
CA LEU A 36 -4.82 -47.09 -0.67
C LEU A 36 -5.09 -47.61 0.75
N VAL A 37 -6.34 -47.86 1.08
CA VAL A 37 -6.78 -48.34 2.40
C VAL A 37 -7.15 -49.83 2.43
N ASN A 38 -6.89 -50.58 1.37
CA ASN A 38 -7.27 -51.99 1.22
C ASN A 38 -8.78 -52.27 1.44
N ALA A 39 -9.66 -51.32 1.13
CA ALA A 39 -11.12 -51.46 1.23
C ALA A 39 -11.71 -52.21 0.02
N THR A 40 -11.02 -53.24 -0.46
CA THR A 40 -11.33 -54.01 -1.67
C THR A 40 -11.76 -55.45 -1.34
N TYR A 41 -12.39 -55.65 -0.17
CA TYR A 41 -12.80 -56.98 0.27
C TYR A 41 -13.82 -57.61 -0.69
N GLY A 42 -13.46 -58.76 -1.26
CA GLY A 42 -14.32 -59.53 -2.17
C GLY A 42 -14.26 -59.10 -3.64
N ILE A 43 -13.31 -58.23 -4.02
CA ILE A 43 -13.02 -57.88 -5.42
C ILE A 43 -11.57 -58.18 -5.77
N THR A 44 -11.30 -58.44 -7.05
CA THR A 44 -9.95 -58.77 -7.54
C THR A 44 -9.49 -57.74 -8.56
N GLN A 45 -8.29 -57.20 -8.39
CA GLN A 45 -7.69 -56.31 -9.37
C GLN A 45 -7.40 -57.08 -10.68
N VAL A 46 -7.73 -56.49 -11.83
CA VAL A 46 -7.53 -57.04 -13.17
C VAL A 46 -6.99 -55.96 -14.12
N ALA A 47 -6.53 -56.36 -15.30
CA ALA A 47 -6.22 -55.42 -16.37
C ALA A 47 -7.51 -54.77 -16.89
N GLY A 48 -7.51 -53.44 -17.02
CA GLY A 48 -8.66 -52.66 -17.48
C GLY A 48 -8.54 -52.21 -18.94
N LEU A 49 -9.44 -51.31 -19.34
CA LEU A 49 -9.41 -50.60 -20.61
C LEU A 49 -8.18 -49.68 -20.73
N HIS A 50 -7.80 -49.03 -19.64
CA HIS A 50 -6.63 -48.14 -19.56
C HIS A 50 -5.51 -48.76 -18.72
N ASN A 51 -4.26 -48.66 -19.19
CA ASN A 51 -3.10 -49.19 -18.45
C ASN A 51 -2.67 -48.30 -17.28
N SER A 52 -3.07 -47.03 -17.28
CA SER A 52 -2.67 -46.04 -16.29
C SER A 52 -3.52 -46.04 -15.01
N SER A 53 -4.64 -46.77 -14.99
CA SER A 53 -5.60 -46.80 -13.87
C SER A 53 -5.93 -48.23 -13.48
N LYS A 54 -6.28 -48.45 -12.21
CA LYS A 54 -6.63 -49.79 -11.70
C LYS A 54 -8.06 -50.15 -12.08
N ALA A 55 -8.28 -51.41 -12.42
CA ALA A 55 -9.59 -51.97 -12.67
C ALA A 55 -9.87 -53.12 -11.71
N PHE A 56 -11.10 -53.25 -11.26
CA PHE A 56 -11.51 -54.28 -10.31
C PHE A 56 -12.66 -55.13 -10.87
N LEU A 57 -12.52 -56.43 -10.74
CA LEU A 57 -13.52 -57.42 -11.12
C LEU A 57 -14.44 -57.73 -9.93
N PHE A 58 -15.74 -57.53 -10.16
CA PHE A 58 -16.82 -57.78 -9.22
C PHE A 58 -17.51 -59.10 -9.59
N ARG A 59 -17.49 -60.06 -8.66
CA ARG A 59 -18.10 -61.40 -8.80
C ARG A 59 -19.23 -61.60 -7.78
N ASP A 60 -20.15 -62.54 -8.01
CA ASP A 60 -21.24 -62.92 -7.09
C ASP A 60 -20.76 -63.63 -5.82
N VAL A 61 -19.95 -62.94 -5.03
CA VAL A 61 -19.46 -63.40 -3.73
C VAL A 61 -19.79 -62.35 -2.67
N GLY A 62 -19.94 -62.76 -1.41
CA GLY A 62 -20.15 -61.84 -0.31
C GLY A 62 -19.01 -60.82 -0.24
N ARG A 63 -19.32 -59.57 -0.58
CA ARG A 63 -18.34 -58.46 -0.70
C ARG A 63 -18.87 -57.20 -0.05
N ALA A 64 -17.96 -56.31 0.32
CA ALA A 64 -18.27 -55.09 1.05
C ALA A 64 -17.38 -53.94 0.57
N VAL A 65 -17.65 -53.45 -0.64
CA VAL A 65 -16.88 -52.37 -1.25
C VAL A 65 -17.55 -51.03 -0.95
N HIS A 66 -17.14 -50.42 0.17
CA HIS A 66 -17.60 -49.11 0.61
C HIS A 66 -16.40 -48.20 0.87
N ALA A 67 -16.57 -46.91 0.62
CA ALA A 67 -15.52 -45.93 0.83
C ALA A 67 -15.25 -45.73 2.33
N PRO A 68 -14.00 -45.45 2.73
CA PRO A 68 -13.66 -45.11 4.10
C PRO A 68 -14.38 -43.85 4.59
N ALA A 69 -14.40 -43.66 5.92
CA ALA A 69 -15.03 -42.50 6.56
C ALA A 69 -14.51 -41.17 6.03
N HIS A 70 -13.18 -40.99 5.90
CA HIS A 70 -12.60 -39.72 5.43
C HIS A 70 -12.98 -39.36 3.98
N ILE A 71 -13.14 -40.35 3.10
CA ILE A 71 -13.60 -40.14 1.71
C ILE A 71 -15.08 -39.82 1.71
N THR A 72 -15.86 -40.56 2.49
CA THR A 72 -17.29 -40.33 2.66
C THR A 72 -17.56 -38.91 3.16
N GLU A 73 -16.83 -38.45 4.17
CA GLU A 73 -16.90 -37.07 4.68
C GLU A 73 -16.56 -36.04 3.59
N LYS A 74 -15.50 -36.27 2.80
CA LYS A 74 -15.12 -35.39 1.69
C LYS A 74 -16.22 -35.32 0.63
N VAL A 75 -16.82 -36.46 0.26
CA VAL A 75 -17.97 -36.51 -0.67
C VAL A 75 -19.14 -35.71 -0.12
N VAL A 76 -19.54 -35.95 1.14
CA VAL A 76 -20.64 -35.23 1.80
C VAL A 76 -20.38 -33.72 1.83
N GLN A 77 -19.16 -33.29 2.14
CA GLN A 77 -18.77 -31.88 2.13
C GLN A 77 -18.87 -31.24 0.74
N LEU A 78 -18.42 -31.94 -0.31
CA LEU A 78 -18.49 -31.43 -1.68
C LEU A 78 -19.95 -31.32 -2.17
N PHE A 79 -20.78 -32.32 -1.90
CA PHE A 79 -22.22 -32.26 -2.19
C PHE A 79 -22.91 -31.07 -1.50
N LYS A 80 -22.54 -30.74 -0.25
CA LYS A 80 -23.09 -29.56 0.44
C LYS A 80 -22.65 -28.22 -0.14
N ARG A 81 -21.42 -28.14 -0.66
CA ARG A 81 -20.81 -26.87 -1.11
C ARG A 81 -21.04 -26.58 -2.59
N LYS A 82 -21.42 -27.58 -3.39
CA LYS A 82 -21.47 -27.50 -4.85
C LYS A 82 -22.85 -27.88 -5.36
N THR A 83 -23.29 -27.19 -6.41
CA THR A 83 -24.61 -27.34 -7.03
C THR A 83 -24.58 -28.17 -8.31
N GLU A 84 -23.39 -28.58 -8.74
CA GLU A 84 -23.16 -29.38 -9.93
C GLU A 84 -22.10 -30.45 -9.63
N PHE A 85 -22.32 -31.63 -10.19
CA PHE A 85 -21.35 -32.73 -10.14
C PHE A 85 -21.48 -33.64 -11.38
N THR A 86 -20.40 -34.34 -11.67
CA THR A 86 -20.35 -35.38 -12.70
C THR A 86 -19.81 -36.67 -12.10
N PHE A 87 -20.55 -37.76 -12.28
CA PHE A 87 -20.10 -39.11 -12.02
C PHE A 87 -19.52 -39.72 -13.31
N LEU A 88 -18.30 -40.25 -13.22
CA LEU A 88 -17.60 -40.91 -14.32
C LEU A 88 -17.26 -42.34 -13.93
N ALA A 89 -17.37 -43.27 -14.88
CA ALA A 89 -16.84 -44.62 -14.74
C ALA A 89 -16.57 -45.25 -16.13
N SER A 90 -15.64 -46.19 -16.17
CA SER A 90 -15.43 -47.11 -17.29
C SER A 90 -15.83 -48.51 -16.84
N ILE A 91 -16.75 -49.13 -17.57
CA ILE A 91 -17.48 -50.32 -17.08
C ILE A 91 -17.53 -51.36 -18.18
N GLN A 92 -17.27 -52.61 -17.81
CA GLN A 92 -17.56 -53.79 -18.61
C GLN A 92 -18.49 -54.71 -17.83
N GLN A 93 -19.78 -54.69 -18.14
CA GLN A 93 -20.78 -55.45 -17.41
C GLN A 93 -21.06 -56.80 -18.05
N LYS A 94 -21.17 -57.86 -17.22
CA LYS A 94 -21.51 -59.19 -17.70
C LYS A 94 -22.89 -59.16 -18.36
N SER A 95 -23.00 -59.79 -19.52
CA SER A 95 -24.20 -59.79 -20.35
C SER A 95 -25.48 -60.15 -19.57
N SER A 96 -26.54 -59.37 -19.77
CA SER A 96 -27.88 -59.60 -19.17
C SER A 96 -27.90 -59.67 -17.63
N THR A 97 -26.89 -59.13 -16.96
CA THR A 97 -26.89 -59.00 -15.49
C THR A 97 -27.37 -57.62 -15.08
N SER A 98 -27.95 -57.49 -13.89
CA SER A 98 -28.34 -56.20 -13.30
C SER A 98 -27.54 -55.95 -12.03
N GLY A 99 -27.21 -54.69 -11.76
CA GLY A 99 -26.51 -54.30 -10.54
C GLY A 99 -26.26 -52.80 -10.42
N VAL A 100 -25.95 -52.38 -9.21
CA VAL A 100 -25.65 -50.99 -8.86
C VAL A 100 -24.18 -50.71 -9.11
N ILE A 101 -23.91 -49.69 -9.92
CA ILE A 101 -22.55 -49.26 -10.27
C ILE A 101 -21.96 -48.45 -9.12
N PHE A 102 -22.71 -47.49 -8.60
CA PHE A 102 -22.28 -46.62 -7.51
C PHE A 102 -23.51 -46.11 -6.75
N SER A 103 -23.42 -46.06 -5.42
CA SER A 103 -24.49 -45.52 -4.58
C SER A 103 -23.97 -44.71 -3.41
N ILE A 104 -24.73 -43.69 -3.04
CA ILE A 104 -24.60 -42.90 -1.82
C ILE A 104 -25.97 -42.96 -1.14
N HIS A 105 -26.04 -43.64 0.00
CA HIS A 105 -27.31 -43.83 0.70
C HIS A 105 -27.12 -43.81 2.22
N GLU A 106 -28.19 -43.48 2.93
CA GLU A 106 -28.29 -43.64 4.38
C GLU A 106 -29.51 -44.48 4.69
N SER A 107 -29.32 -45.68 5.25
CA SER A 107 -30.42 -46.64 5.48
C SER A 107 -31.23 -46.89 4.18
N GLU A 108 -32.52 -46.55 4.14
CA GLU A 108 -33.39 -46.70 2.96
C GLU A 108 -33.38 -45.45 2.05
N HIS A 109 -32.52 -44.47 2.31
CA HIS A 109 -32.51 -43.18 1.61
C HIS A 109 -31.37 -43.10 0.62
N SER A 110 -31.64 -43.33 -0.67
CA SER A 110 -30.68 -43.16 -1.75
C SER A 110 -30.57 -41.69 -2.19
N TYR A 111 -29.44 -41.04 -1.90
CA TYR A 111 -29.15 -39.67 -2.34
C TYR A 111 -28.67 -39.64 -3.79
N PHE A 112 -27.88 -40.63 -4.16
CA PHE A 112 -27.43 -40.90 -5.52
C PHE A 112 -27.31 -42.41 -5.69
N GLU A 113 -27.91 -42.99 -6.72
CA GLU A 113 -27.62 -44.37 -7.10
C GLU A 113 -27.74 -44.53 -8.60
N LEU A 114 -26.70 -45.10 -9.19
CA LEU A 114 -26.69 -45.46 -10.60
C LEU A 114 -26.72 -46.97 -10.73
N GLU A 115 -27.81 -47.48 -11.30
CA GLU A 115 -28.06 -48.89 -11.53
C GLU A 115 -28.06 -49.18 -13.03
N SER A 116 -27.47 -50.30 -13.43
CA SER A 116 -27.66 -50.84 -14.77
C SER A 116 -28.47 -52.12 -14.70
N SER A 117 -29.55 -52.18 -15.48
CA SER A 117 -30.38 -53.36 -15.62
C SER A 117 -30.18 -53.99 -16.99
N GLY A 118 -29.41 -55.07 -17.04
CA GLY A 118 -29.20 -55.83 -18.28
C GLY A 118 -30.43 -56.60 -18.75
N VAL A 119 -31.37 -56.91 -17.84
CA VAL A 119 -32.63 -57.61 -18.19
C VAL A 119 -33.63 -56.66 -18.83
N ARG A 120 -33.65 -55.39 -18.40
CA ARG A 120 -34.55 -54.36 -18.91
C ARG A 120 -33.88 -53.42 -19.94
N GLU A 121 -32.61 -53.66 -20.23
CA GLU A 121 -31.78 -52.87 -21.15
C GLU A 121 -31.85 -51.36 -20.88
N GLU A 122 -31.64 -50.99 -19.61
CA GLU A 122 -31.74 -49.60 -19.18
C GLU A 122 -30.73 -49.26 -18.10
N ILE A 123 -30.37 -47.97 -18.04
CA ILE A 123 -29.65 -47.35 -16.95
C ILE A 123 -30.68 -46.59 -16.10
N ARG A 124 -30.64 -46.76 -14.78
CA ARG A 124 -31.54 -46.10 -13.84
C ARG A 124 -30.74 -45.20 -12.91
N TYR A 125 -31.13 -43.94 -12.83
CA TYR A 125 -30.61 -43.00 -11.85
C TYR A 125 -31.65 -42.77 -10.76
N HIS A 126 -31.37 -43.21 -9.54
CA HIS A 126 -32.22 -42.98 -8.37
C HIS A 126 -31.66 -41.83 -7.53
N TYR A 127 -32.54 -40.93 -7.11
CA TYR A 127 -32.21 -39.76 -6.31
C TYR A 127 -33.37 -39.37 -5.39
N ARG A 128 -33.17 -38.33 -4.58
CA ARG A 128 -34.22 -37.77 -3.72
C ARG A 128 -34.51 -36.32 -4.05
N PHE A 129 -35.78 -35.96 -3.98
CA PHE A 129 -36.24 -34.58 -4.05
C PHE A 129 -37.30 -34.34 -2.99
N LYS A 130 -37.09 -33.32 -2.14
CA LYS A 130 -38.00 -32.97 -1.03
C LYS A 130 -38.37 -34.19 -0.16
N GLY A 131 -37.37 -35.01 0.18
CA GLY A 131 -37.54 -36.22 1.00
C GLY A 131 -38.22 -37.41 0.31
N LYS A 132 -38.64 -37.28 -0.96
CA LYS A 132 -39.27 -38.36 -1.73
C LYS A 132 -38.27 -38.99 -2.70
N PRO A 133 -38.26 -40.33 -2.86
CA PRO A 133 -37.45 -40.99 -3.86
C PRO A 133 -37.96 -40.66 -5.28
N ARG A 134 -37.02 -40.52 -6.21
CA ARG A 134 -37.21 -40.27 -7.64
C ARG A 134 -36.32 -41.22 -8.44
N SER A 135 -36.73 -41.56 -9.65
CA SER A 135 -35.96 -42.44 -10.53
C SER A 135 -36.12 -42.02 -11.98
N GLU A 136 -34.99 -41.84 -12.68
CA GLU A 136 -34.95 -41.65 -14.13
C GLU A 136 -34.45 -42.93 -14.80
N SER A 137 -35.23 -43.45 -15.74
CA SER A 137 -34.84 -44.63 -16.54
C SER A 137 -34.48 -44.23 -17.97
N PHE A 138 -33.34 -44.71 -18.44
CA PHE A 138 -32.74 -44.43 -19.74
C PHE A 138 -32.56 -45.76 -20.50
N PRO A 139 -33.34 -46.00 -21.56
CA PRO A 139 -33.16 -47.19 -22.41
C PRO A 139 -31.75 -47.21 -23.01
N TYR A 140 -30.89 -48.10 -22.52
CA TYR A 140 -29.54 -48.27 -23.01
C TYR A 140 -28.99 -49.62 -22.54
N ARG A 141 -28.52 -50.42 -23.50
CA ARG A 141 -27.99 -51.75 -23.23
C ARG A 141 -26.52 -51.67 -22.83
N LEU A 142 -26.26 -51.40 -21.55
CA LEU A 142 -24.89 -51.38 -20.99
C LEU A 142 -24.32 -52.78 -20.69
N ALA A 143 -25.19 -53.77 -20.47
CA ALA A 143 -24.81 -55.14 -20.11
C ALA A 143 -24.70 -56.03 -21.36
N ASP A 144 -23.76 -55.70 -22.24
CA ASP A 144 -23.47 -56.44 -23.48
C ASP A 144 -22.13 -57.19 -23.45
N GLY A 145 -21.33 -57.01 -22.39
CA GLY A 145 -20.00 -57.60 -22.24
C GLY A 145 -18.85 -56.77 -22.82
N GLN A 146 -19.13 -55.61 -23.43
CA GLN A 146 -18.13 -54.68 -23.93
C GLN A 146 -17.80 -53.59 -22.92
N TRP A 147 -16.72 -52.85 -23.18
CA TRP A 147 -16.32 -51.71 -22.38
C TRP A 147 -17.09 -50.47 -22.81
N HIS A 148 -17.66 -49.78 -21.82
CA HIS A 148 -18.33 -48.51 -22.00
C HIS A 148 -17.81 -47.46 -21.04
N LYS A 149 -17.67 -46.23 -21.52
CA LYS A 149 -17.36 -45.04 -20.74
C LYS A 149 -18.65 -44.29 -20.43
N ILE A 150 -19.04 -44.19 -19.16
CA ILE A 150 -20.25 -43.49 -18.75
C ILE A 150 -19.91 -42.19 -18.01
N ALA A 151 -20.64 -41.12 -18.35
CA ALA A 151 -20.59 -39.86 -17.62
C ALA A 151 -22.00 -39.33 -17.37
N LEU A 152 -22.41 -39.27 -16.09
CA LEU A 152 -23.68 -38.69 -15.66
C LEU A 152 -23.40 -37.34 -15.00
N THR A 153 -23.82 -36.25 -15.65
CA THR A 153 -23.68 -34.89 -15.16
C THR A 153 -25.02 -34.38 -14.65
N ILE A 154 -25.03 -33.79 -13.46
CA ILE A 154 -26.20 -33.14 -12.85
C ILE A 154 -25.84 -31.68 -12.59
N SER A 155 -26.56 -30.75 -13.21
CA SER A 155 -26.41 -29.30 -13.00
C SER A 155 -27.80 -28.71 -12.69
N ALA A 156 -28.05 -28.42 -11.41
CA ALA A 156 -29.37 -27.99 -10.90
C ALA A 156 -30.52 -28.93 -11.31
N THR A 157 -31.30 -28.56 -12.34
CA THR A 157 -32.43 -29.35 -12.88
C THR A 157 -32.10 -30.08 -14.17
N HIS A 158 -30.85 -30.03 -14.64
CA HIS A 158 -30.44 -30.65 -15.89
C HIS A 158 -29.59 -31.89 -15.64
N LEU A 159 -30.00 -32.99 -16.25
CA LEU A 159 -29.29 -34.27 -16.28
C LEU A 159 -28.78 -34.52 -17.70
N LEU A 160 -27.48 -34.80 -17.82
CA LEU A 160 -26.83 -35.20 -19.06
C LEU A 160 -26.18 -36.57 -18.87
N LEU A 161 -26.55 -37.54 -19.70
CA LEU A 161 -25.93 -38.87 -19.73
C LEU A 161 -25.15 -39.02 -21.03
N HIS A 162 -23.84 -39.21 -20.89
CA HIS A 162 -22.96 -39.59 -21.97
C HIS A 162 -22.56 -41.05 -21.86
N VAL A 163 -22.52 -41.72 -23.01
CA VAL A 163 -21.93 -43.05 -23.14
C VAL A 163 -20.95 -43.04 -24.31
N ASP A 164 -19.74 -43.52 -24.08
CA ASP A 164 -18.65 -43.56 -25.07
C ASP A 164 -18.35 -42.20 -25.71
N CYS A 165 -18.40 -41.15 -24.89
CA CYS A 165 -18.24 -39.75 -25.31
C CYS A 165 -19.30 -39.24 -26.28
N ASN A 166 -20.46 -39.90 -26.36
CA ASN A 166 -21.63 -39.41 -27.07
C ASN A 166 -22.70 -38.99 -26.07
N ARG A 167 -23.32 -37.83 -26.26
CA ARG A 167 -24.44 -37.38 -25.45
C ARG A 167 -25.68 -38.16 -25.85
N ILE A 168 -26.07 -39.16 -25.05
CA ILE A 168 -27.18 -40.06 -25.35
C ILE A 168 -28.51 -39.48 -24.86
N TYR A 169 -28.52 -38.91 -23.66
CA TYR A 169 -29.72 -38.32 -23.07
C TYR A 169 -29.45 -36.96 -22.44
N GLU A 170 -30.43 -36.08 -22.59
CA GLU A 170 -30.55 -34.80 -21.89
C GLU A 170 -31.98 -34.72 -21.34
N ARG A 171 -32.11 -34.51 -20.02
CA ARG A 171 -33.41 -34.42 -19.35
C ARG A 171 -33.45 -33.26 -18.36
N VAL A 172 -34.63 -32.68 -18.23
CA VAL A 172 -34.97 -31.82 -17.10
C VAL A 172 -35.57 -32.71 -16.01
N ILE A 173 -34.98 -32.68 -14.82
CA ILE A 173 -35.37 -33.50 -13.67
C ILE A 173 -35.70 -32.61 -12.46
N ASP A 174 -36.39 -33.17 -11.48
CA ASP A 174 -36.48 -32.54 -10.16
C ASP A 174 -35.04 -32.38 -9.61
N PRO A 175 -34.68 -31.23 -9.00
CA PRO A 175 -33.30 -31.01 -8.56
C PRO A 175 -32.94 -31.98 -7.43
N PRO A 176 -31.88 -32.78 -7.58
CA PRO A 176 -31.50 -33.75 -6.56
C PRO A 176 -31.12 -33.09 -5.23
N GLN A 177 -31.45 -33.76 -4.12
CA GLN A 177 -31.08 -33.31 -2.79
C GLN A 177 -29.56 -33.41 -2.60
N MET A 178 -28.90 -32.26 -2.55
CA MET A 178 -27.45 -32.13 -2.36
C MET A 178 -27.05 -32.11 -0.88
N GLU A 179 -28.00 -31.93 0.04
CA GLU A 179 -27.78 -32.03 1.47
C GLU A 179 -27.78 -33.50 1.92
N ILE A 180 -26.59 -34.09 1.92
CA ILE A 180 -26.33 -35.45 2.38
C ILE A 180 -26.00 -35.46 3.88
N THR A 181 -26.52 -36.44 4.60
CA THR A 181 -26.28 -36.64 6.03
C THR A 181 -24.89 -37.25 6.28
N PRO A 182 -24.16 -36.84 7.35
CA PRO A 182 -22.84 -37.39 7.66
C PRO A 182 -22.79 -38.90 7.92
N GLY A 183 -23.93 -39.56 8.17
CA GLY A 183 -24.05 -41.01 8.34
C GLY A 183 -24.24 -41.79 7.04
N SER A 184 -24.26 -41.12 5.89
CA SER A 184 -24.40 -41.76 4.57
C SER A 184 -23.20 -42.62 4.23
N GLY A 185 -23.43 -43.80 3.66
CA GLY A 185 -22.37 -44.67 3.12
C GLY A 185 -22.19 -44.47 1.62
N VAL A 186 -20.94 -44.49 1.15
CA VAL A 186 -20.59 -44.48 -0.28
C VAL A 186 -20.16 -45.88 -0.68
N TRP A 187 -20.85 -46.48 -1.66
CA TRP A 187 -20.65 -47.86 -2.09
C TRP A 187 -20.36 -47.96 -3.57
N LEU A 188 -19.50 -48.92 -3.93
CA LEU A 188 -19.10 -49.18 -5.31
C LEU A 188 -19.48 -50.59 -5.72
N GLY A 189 -20.14 -50.73 -6.88
CA GLY A 189 -20.55 -52.01 -7.43
C GLY A 189 -21.62 -52.74 -6.59
N GLN A 190 -22.23 -52.07 -5.61
CA GLN A 190 -23.27 -52.63 -4.76
C GLN A 190 -24.12 -51.53 -4.10
N HIS A 191 -25.35 -51.87 -3.74
CA HIS A 191 -26.19 -51.05 -2.86
C HIS A 191 -25.92 -51.39 -1.40
N SER A 192 -25.91 -52.67 -1.05
CA SER A 192 -25.64 -53.13 0.32
C SER A 192 -24.82 -54.41 0.29
N HIS A 193 -24.62 -55.05 1.45
CA HIS A 193 -23.93 -56.34 1.52
C HIS A 193 -24.63 -57.47 0.74
N LYS A 194 -25.95 -57.36 0.51
CA LYS A 194 -26.76 -58.43 -0.11
C LYS A 194 -27.52 -58.01 -1.37
N HIS A 195 -27.64 -56.71 -1.64
CA HIS A 195 -28.45 -56.17 -2.73
C HIS A 195 -27.65 -55.34 -3.73
N GLY A 196 -28.14 -55.29 -4.97
CA GLY A 196 -27.56 -54.47 -6.03
C GLY A 196 -26.18 -54.92 -6.52
N LEU A 197 -25.83 -56.20 -6.37
CA LEU A 197 -24.48 -56.68 -6.71
C LEU A 197 -24.20 -56.59 -8.22
N PHE A 198 -23.37 -55.62 -8.62
CA PHE A 198 -22.80 -55.52 -9.96
C PHE A 198 -21.90 -56.73 -10.32
N LYS A 199 -21.89 -57.11 -11.60
CA LYS A 199 -21.10 -58.23 -12.12
C LYS A 199 -20.35 -57.79 -13.36
N GLY A 200 -19.03 -57.80 -13.30
CA GLY A 200 -18.19 -57.28 -14.38
C GLY A 200 -16.99 -56.53 -13.84
N VAL A 201 -16.40 -55.68 -14.66
CA VAL A 201 -15.22 -54.89 -14.33
C VAL A 201 -15.59 -53.41 -14.26
N ILE A 202 -15.10 -52.71 -13.23
CA ILE A 202 -15.21 -51.25 -13.11
C ILE A 202 -13.81 -50.65 -13.01
N GLN A 203 -13.58 -49.54 -13.71
CA GLN A 203 -12.34 -48.77 -13.77
C GLN A 203 -12.65 -47.27 -13.78
N ASP A 204 -11.71 -46.44 -13.30
CA ASP A 204 -11.75 -44.97 -13.39
C ASP A 204 -13.04 -44.32 -12.81
N VAL A 205 -13.42 -44.71 -11.59
CA VAL A 205 -14.60 -44.14 -10.93
C VAL A 205 -14.26 -42.82 -10.28
N LYS A 206 -14.84 -41.73 -10.80
CA LYS A 206 -14.54 -40.37 -10.35
C LYS A 206 -15.82 -39.57 -10.11
N LEU A 207 -15.79 -38.75 -9.06
CA LEU A 207 -16.77 -37.69 -8.83
C LEU A 207 -16.07 -36.35 -9.05
N ILE A 208 -16.61 -35.52 -9.94
CA ILE A 208 -16.05 -34.23 -10.31
C ILE A 208 -17.08 -33.15 -10.02
N PHE A 209 -16.76 -32.22 -9.13
CA PHE A 209 -17.63 -31.11 -8.72
C PHE A 209 -17.22 -29.81 -9.42
N ALA A 210 -17.17 -29.88 -10.75
CA ALA A 210 -16.82 -28.77 -11.62
C ALA A 210 -17.71 -28.79 -12.88
N PRO A 211 -17.97 -27.62 -13.48
CA PRO A 211 -18.69 -27.54 -14.74
C PRO A 211 -18.05 -28.40 -15.83
N ASN A 212 -18.88 -29.10 -16.59
CA ASN A 212 -18.44 -29.95 -17.70
C ASN A 212 -17.43 -31.05 -17.29
N GLY A 213 -17.60 -31.65 -16.11
CA GLY A 213 -16.70 -32.70 -15.59
C GLY A 213 -16.48 -33.88 -16.55
N TYR A 214 -17.43 -34.16 -17.45
CA TYR A 214 -17.34 -35.19 -18.49
C TYR A 214 -16.14 -35.02 -19.44
N ILE A 215 -15.60 -33.80 -19.58
CA ILE A 215 -14.41 -33.51 -20.41
C ILE A 215 -13.19 -34.28 -19.91
N THR A 216 -13.12 -34.58 -18.60
CA THR A 216 -12.02 -35.35 -18.01
C THR A 216 -11.89 -36.75 -18.61
N GLN A 217 -13.00 -37.38 -19.00
CA GLN A 217 -13.03 -38.69 -19.68
C GLN A 217 -13.11 -38.56 -21.21
N CYS A 218 -13.57 -37.40 -21.70
CA CYS A 218 -13.86 -37.12 -23.11
C CYS A 218 -13.36 -35.72 -23.52
N PRO A 219 -12.04 -35.52 -23.67
CA PRO A 219 -11.44 -34.19 -23.89
C PRO A 219 -11.81 -33.56 -25.24
N ASN A 220 -12.21 -34.38 -26.21
CA ASN A 220 -12.55 -33.93 -27.57
C ASN A 220 -14.02 -33.47 -27.71
N LEU A 221 -14.82 -33.51 -26.63
CA LEU A 221 -16.20 -33.02 -26.68
C LEU A 221 -16.21 -31.49 -26.67
N ASN A 222 -16.82 -30.87 -27.68
CA ASN A 222 -16.96 -29.41 -27.74
C ASN A 222 -17.90 -28.91 -26.63
N ARG A 223 -17.47 -27.86 -25.91
CA ARG A 223 -18.31 -27.12 -24.96
C ARG A 223 -19.32 -26.29 -25.76
N THR A 224 -20.47 -26.88 -26.10
CA THR A 224 -21.46 -26.21 -26.96
C THR A 224 -22.32 -25.18 -26.21
N CYS A 225 -22.51 -25.31 -24.90
CA CYS A 225 -23.27 -24.36 -24.07
C CYS A 225 -22.72 -24.27 -22.62
N PRO A 226 -22.87 -23.11 -21.93
CA PRO A 226 -22.60 -23.00 -20.49
C PRO A 226 -23.58 -23.84 -19.67
N THR A 227 -23.16 -24.34 -18.51
CA THR A 227 -24.05 -25.09 -17.62
C THR A 227 -25.00 -24.15 -16.86
N CYS A 228 -26.07 -24.70 -16.25
CA CYS A 228 -26.97 -23.89 -15.42
C CYS A 228 -26.20 -23.24 -14.26
N SER A 229 -25.25 -23.96 -13.67
CA SER A 229 -24.36 -23.43 -12.64
C SER A 229 -23.46 -22.28 -13.15
N ASP A 230 -22.93 -22.39 -14.37
CA ASP A 230 -22.14 -21.31 -14.99
C ASP A 230 -22.98 -20.05 -15.18
N PHE A 231 -24.22 -20.21 -15.67
CA PHE A 231 -25.14 -19.10 -15.88
C PHE A 231 -25.49 -18.41 -14.56
N LEU A 232 -25.85 -19.16 -13.51
CA LEU A 232 -26.17 -18.60 -12.20
C LEU A 232 -24.97 -17.87 -11.57
N SER A 233 -23.77 -18.43 -11.74
CA SER A 233 -22.53 -17.79 -11.26
C SER A 233 -22.26 -16.47 -11.98
N LEU A 234 -22.51 -16.42 -13.29
CA LEU A 234 -22.39 -15.19 -14.08
C LEU A 234 -23.39 -14.12 -13.61
N VAL A 235 -24.65 -14.51 -13.39
CA VAL A 235 -25.69 -13.60 -12.88
C VAL A 235 -25.29 -13.03 -11.51
N GLN A 236 -24.80 -13.87 -10.59
CA GLN A 236 -24.31 -13.41 -9.29
C GLN A 236 -23.13 -12.43 -9.44
N GLY A 237 -22.16 -12.75 -10.29
CA GLY A 237 -21.01 -11.87 -10.54
C GLY A 237 -21.42 -10.50 -11.10
N ILE A 238 -22.46 -10.45 -11.94
CA ILE A 238 -23.01 -9.17 -12.44
C ILE A 238 -23.64 -8.37 -11.30
N MET A 239 -24.40 -9.02 -10.41
CA MET A 239 -25.01 -8.35 -9.25
C MET A 239 -23.95 -7.78 -8.30
N ASP A 240 -22.90 -8.55 -8.00
CA ASP A 240 -21.80 -8.11 -7.15
C ASP A 240 -21.05 -6.91 -7.74
N LEU A 241 -20.83 -6.91 -9.06
CA LEU A 241 -20.21 -5.79 -9.76
C LEU A 241 -21.07 -4.53 -9.72
N GLN A 242 -22.39 -4.68 -9.88
CA GLN A 242 -23.33 -3.56 -9.75
C GLN A 242 -23.30 -2.95 -8.35
N GLU A 243 -23.26 -3.78 -7.31
CA GLU A 243 -23.16 -3.31 -5.92
C GLU A 243 -21.84 -2.56 -5.69
N LEU A 244 -20.73 -3.08 -6.21
CA LEU A 244 -19.42 -2.44 -6.09
C LEU A 244 -19.41 -1.06 -6.78
N LEU A 245 -19.95 -0.97 -7.99
CA LEU A 245 -20.07 0.29 -8.72
C LEU A 245 -20.90 1.31 -7.95
N ALA A 246 -22.04 0.91 -7.37
CA ALA A 246 -22.87 1.80 -6.56
C ALA A 246 -22.11 2.35 -5.34
N LYS A 247 -21.36 1.48 -4.63
CA LYS A 247 -20.52 1.89 -3.49
C LYS A 247 -19.40 2.85 -3.91
N MET A 248 -18.76 2.60 -5.06
CA MET A 248 -17.70 3.47 -5.57
C MET A 248 -18.24 4.84 -5.95
N THR A 249 -19.39 4.90 -6.62
CA THR A 249 -20.05 6.18 -6.96
C THR A 249 -20.38 6.99 -5.70
N LEU A 250 -20.88 6.34 -4.64
CA LEU A 250 -21.13 7.03 -3.36
C LEU A 250 -19.86 7.57 -2.72
N LYS A 251 -18.78 6.78 -2.70
CA LYS A 251 -17.47 7.23 -2.18
C LYS A 251 -16.91 8.39 -2.99
N LEU A 252 -17.08 8.34 -4.31
CA LEU A 252 -16.60 9.38 -5.22
C LEU A 252 -17.35 10.69 -5.00
N ASN A 253 -18.69 10.67 -4.96
CA ASN A 253 -19.51 11.84 -4.62
C ASN A 253 -19.15 12.43 -3.26
N TYR A 254 -18.92 11.58 -2.25
CA TYR A 254 -18.47 12.03 -0.93
C TYR A 254 -17.10 12.72 -0.98
N ALA A 255 -16.14 12.13 -1.70
CA ALA A 255 -14.81 12.71 -1.87
C ALA A 255 -14.87 14.06 -2.62
N GLU A 256 -15.65 14.14 -3.69
CA GLU A 256 -15.86 15.35 -4.47
C GLU A 256 -16.47 16.48 -3.61
N THR A 257 -17.47 16.15 -2.79
CA THR A 257 -18.09 17.09 -1.85
C THR A 257 -17.09 17.64 -0.83
N ARG A 258 -16.17 16.79 -0.34
CA ARG A 258 -15.12 17.23 0.60
C ARG A 258 -14.08 18.12 -0.08
N LEU A 259 -13.72 17.83 -1.33
CA LEU A 259 -12.78 18.66 -2.09
C LEU A 259 -13.36 20.05 -2.36
N THR A 260 -14.63 20.15 -2.74
CA THR A 260 -15.30 21.45 -2.92
C THR A 260 -15.35 22.28 -1.65
N GLN A 261 -15.46 21.66 -0.47
CA GLN A 261 -15.38 22.38 0.81
C GLN A 261 -13.98 22.96 1.09
N LEU A 262 -12.92 22.27 0.68
CA LEU A 262 -11.53 22.72 0.88
C LEU A 262 -11.16 23.85 -0.08
N GLU A 263 -11.71 23.87 -1.30
CA GLU A 263 -11.51 24.97 -2.25
C GLU A 263 -12.07 26.32 -1.76
N GLY A 264 -13.01 26.30 -0.81
CA GLY A 264 -13.52 27.50 -0.14
C GLY A 264 -12.61 28.07 0.95
N CYS A 265 -11.55 27.36 1.36
CA CYS A 265 -10.61 27.84 2.38
C CYS A 265 -9.52 28.72 1.75
N HIS A 266 -9.57 30.03 2.00
CA HIS A 266 -8.48 30.92 1.66
C HIS A 266 -7.32 30.74 2.66
N CYS A 267 -6.27 30.01 2.27
CA CYS A 267 -5.04 29.96 3.04
C CYS A 267 -4.28 31.28 2.89
N GLU A 268 -4.43 32.19 3.85
CA GLU A 268 -3.57 33.36 3.95
C GLU A 268 -2.12 32.91 4.12
N ARG A 269 -1.28 33.21 3.13
CA ARG A 269 0.15 32.96 3.20
C ARG A 269 0.77 34.01 4.12
N THR A 270 1.56 33.55 5.09
CA THR A 270 2.26 34.41 6.04
C THR A 270 3.75 34.10 6.02
N CYS A 271 4.55 35.09 6.40
CA CYS A 271 5.98 34.97 6.58
C CYS A 271 6.32 35.24 8.05
N SER A 272 7.36 34.58 8.57
CA SER A 272 7.89 34.87 9.90
C SER A 272 9.30 35.44 9.79
N ALA A 273 9.53 36.61 10.39
CA ALA A 273 10.83 37.27 10.46
C ALA A 273 10.98 38.01 11.80
N ASN A 274 12.15 37.86 12.45
CA ASN A 274 12.49 38.49 13.74
C ASN A 274 11.42 38.33 14.84
N GLY A 275 10.77 37.16 14.89
CA GLY A 275 9.72 36.86 15.86
C GLY A 275 8.35 37.49 15.57
N LEU A 276 8.20 38.22 14.46
CA LEU A 276 6.95 38.79 13.99
C LEU A 276 6.39 38.00 12.80
N VAL A 277 5.07 38.07 12.61
CA VAL A 277 4.35 37.45 11.50
C VAL A 277 3.84 38.53 10.56
N TYR A 278 4.21 38.41 9.29
CA TYR A 278 3.85 39.33 8.21
C TYR A 278 2.89 38.64 7.25
N ARG A 279 1.88 39.36 6.78
CA ARG A 279 0.94 38.87 5.75
C ARG A 279 1.58 38.94 4.36
N ASP A 280 1.04 38.15 3.43
CA ASP A 280 1.43 38.25 2.01
C ASP A 280 1.35 39.70 1.51
N LYS A 281 2.41 40.14 0.80
CA LYS A 281 2.64 41.50 0.27
C LYS A 281 2.98 42.57 1.30
N GLU A 282 3.05 42.23 2.58
CA GLU A 282 3.51 43.17 3.60
C GLU A 282 5.00 43.45 3.45
N LEU A 283 5.39 44.72 3.62
CA LEU A 283 6.75 45.22 3.49
C LEU A 283 7.22 45.81 4.82
N TRP A 284 8.46 45.53 5.20
CA TRP A 284 9.08 46.11 6.39
C TRP A 284 10.53 46.48 6.14
N VAL A 285 11.05 47.36 6.99
CA VAL A 285 12.46 47.78 6.99
C VAL A 285 13.13 47.14 8.19
N GLU A 286 14.34 46.63 7.99
CA GLU A 286 15.22 46.21 9.08
C GLU A 286 16.42 47.17 9.14
N PRO A 287 16.37 48.21 10.01
CA PRO A 287 17.42 49.22 10.11
C PRO A 287 18.77 48.63 10.50
N GLU A 288 18.78 47.66 11.43
CA GLU A 288 19.98 46.97 11.92
C GLU A 288 20.77 46.27 10.80
N ASN A 289 20.04 45.68 9.84
CA ASN A 289 20.61 44.95 8.71
C ASN A 289 20.57 45.77 7.40
N CYS A 290 20.18 47.05 7.48
CA CYS A 290 20.01 47.97 6.35
C CYS A 290 19.31 47.35 5.12
N ARG A 291 18.14 46.73 5.33
CA ARG A 291 17.42 46.03 4.25
C ARG A 291 15.92 46.28 4.27
N ASN A 292 15.32 46.30 3.09
CA ASN A 292 13.88 46.27 2.88
C ASN A 292 13.46 44.83 2.63
N CYS A 293 12.55 44.31 3.43
CA CYS A 293 12.04 42.96 3.30
C CYS A 293 10.57 42.98 2.91
N GLY A 294 10.11 41.92 2.26
CA GLY A 294 8.73 41.73 1.91
C GLY A 294 8.32 40.26 1.97
N CYS A 295 7.08 40.01 2.35
CA CYS A 295 6.51 38.68 2.29
C CYS A 295 5.91 38.44 0.90
N LYS A 296 6.41 37.45 0.16
CA LYS A 296 5.87 37.07 -1.14
C LYS A 296 5.60 35.58 -1.16
N ASN A 297 4.33 35.23 -1.30
CA ASN A 297 3.86 33.84 -1.33
C ASN A 297 4.34 33.01 -0.13
N GLY A 298 4.42 33.60 1.05
CA GLY A 298 4.90 32.92 2.27
C GLY A 298 6.43 32.82 2.38
N VAL A 299 7.18 33.48 1.49
CA VAL A 299 8.65 33.56 1.54
C VAL A 299 9.09 35.00 1.82
N VAL A 300 10.03 35.17 2.75
CA VAL A 300 10.66 36.47 3.04
C VAL A 300 11.69 36.78 1.97
N GLU A 301 11.50 37.87 1.24
CA GLU A 301 12.46 38.41 0.28
C GLU A 301 13.02 39.75 0.78
N CYS A 302 14.32 39.82 1.06
CA CYS A 302 14.98 41.05 1.48
C CYS A 302 15.91 41.60 0.40
N ARG A 303 15.94 42.92 0.26
CA ARG A 303 16.83 43.68 -0.61
C ARG A 303 17.57 44.73 0.20
N ARG A 304 18.88 44.85 0.00
CA ARG A 304 19.69 45.87 0.69
C ARG A 304 19.24 47.28 0.30
N ILE A 305 19.32 48.17 1.28
CA ILE A 305 19.13 49.60 1.07
C ILE A 305 20.50 50.20 0.72
N PHE A 306 20.58 50.88 -0.41
CA PHE A 306 21.78 51.60 -0.81
C PHE A 306 21.68 53.06 -0.37
N CYS A 307 22.60 53.50 0.49
CA CYS A 307 22.66 54.88 0.96
C CYS A 307 23.51 55.74 0.04
N SER A 308 22.93 56.78 -0.55
CA SER A 308 23.70 57.79 -1.28
C SER A 308 24.65 58.54 -0.34
N PRO A 309 25.82 59.00 -0.82
CA PRO A 309 26.66 59.92 -0.05
C PRO A 309 25.86 61.13 0.42
N ALA A 310 25.93 61.41 1.71
CA ALA A 310 25.19 62.52 2.30
C ALA A 310 25.85 63.86 1.92
N ASN A 311 25.24 64.59 0.99
CA ASN A 311 25.65 65.95 0.63
C ASN A 311 25.11 66.95 1.66
N CYS A 312 25.85 67.10 2.75
CA CYS A 312 25.54 68.06 3.80
C CYS A 312 26.03 69.47 3.41
N SER A 313 25.30 70.51 3.83
CA SER A 313 25.75 71.90 3.72
C SER A 313 26.97 72.14 4.61
N GLU A 314 27.73 73.23 4.40
CA GLU A 314 28.90 73.54 5.23
C GLU A 314 28.60 73.59 6.74
N ASP A 315 27.35 73.87 7.13
CA ASP A 315 26.91 73.94 8.53
C ASP A 315 26.38 72.62 9.09
N SER A 316 26.50 71.51 8.35
CA SER A 316 25.99 70.20 8.78
C SER A 316 26.97 69.07 8.49
N LEU A 317 26.87 68.01 9.29
CA LEU A 317 27.65 66.79 9.14
C LEU A 317 26.74 65.56 9.05
N PRO A 318 27.14 64.53 8.29
CA PRO A 318 26.36 63.31 8.17
C PRO A 318 26.54 62.44 9.42
N VAL A 319 25.42 62.12 10.09
CA VAL A 319 25.42 61.28 11.30
C VAL A 319 24.39 60.16 11.20
N HIS A 320 24.65 59.04 11.88
CA HIS A 320 23.65 57.99 12.06
C HIS A 320 22.58 58.46 13.06
N VAL A 321 21.32 58.16 12.75
CA VAL A 321 20.19 58.47 13.60
C VAL A 321 19.48 57.16 13.93
N ASP A 322 19.17 56.96 15.21
CA ASP A 322 18.51 55.75 15.70
C ASP A 322 17.26 55.41 14.87
N GLY A 323 17.11 54.13 14.53
CA GLY A 323 16.00 53.61 13.72
C GLY A 323 16.13 53.89 12.22
N THR A 324 17.24 54.47 11.74
CA THR A 324 17.48 54.69 10.31
C THR A 324 18.80 54.10 9.87
N CYS A 325 18.81 53.41 8.72
CA CYS A 325 20.07 52.90 8.17
C CYS A 325 20.98 54.04 7.67
N CYS A 326 20.47 54.92 6.81
CA CYS A 326 21.30 55.91 6.13
C CYS A 326 21.59 57.14 7.01
N LYS A 327 22.83 57.65 6.93
CA LYS A 327 23.24 58.89 7.61
C LYS A 327 22.37 60.06 7.16
N LYS A 328 21.99 60.91 8.11
CA LYS A 328 21.24 62.15 7.87
C LYS A 328 22.11 63.35 8.26
N CYS A 329 22.00 64.44 7.51
CA CYS A 329 22.71 65.67 7.85
C CYS A 329 22.11 66.30 9.09
N ARG A 330 22.94 66.52 10.11
CA ARG A 330 22.58 67.25 11.33
C ARG A 330 23.49 68.47 11.50
N PRO A 331 23.03 69.55 12.17
CA PRO A 331 23.84 70.73 12.38
C PRO A 331 25.18 70.38 13.06
N ARG A 332 26.28 70.90 12.53
CA ARG A 332 27.60 70.74 13.16
C ARG A 332 27.73 71.74 14.31
N CYS A 333 28.51 71.39 15.33
CA CYS A 333 28.91 72.35 16.36
C CYS A 333 30.35 72.82 16.11
N THR A 334 30.60 74.11 16.24
CA THR A 334 31.96 74.67 16.19
C THR A 334 32.35 75.16 17.58
N TYR A 335 33.43 74.64 18.13
CA TYR A 335 33.90 75.01 19.47
C TYR A 335 35.42 74.99 19.55
N MET A 336 36.01 76.10 20.01
CA MET A 336 37.47 76.30 20.08
C MET A 336 38.21 76.00 18.76
N GLY A 337 37.59 76.32 17.62
CA GLY A 337 38.16 76.07 16.29
C GLY A 337 38.04 74.63 15.78
N GLN A 338 37.47 73.71 16.57
CA GLN A 338 37.19 72.33 16.18
C GLN A 338 35.72 72.14 15.79
N THR A 339 35.46 71.21 14.87
CA THR A 339 34.11 70.85 14.40
C THR A 339 33.68 69.53 15.02
N PHE A 340 32.45 69.47 15.53
CA PHE A 340 31.86 68.29 16.15
C PHE A 340 30.56 67.91 15.44
N SER A 341 30.34 66.61 15.26
CA SER A 341 29.08 66.07 14.73
C SER A 341 28.02 65.99 15.83
N GLU A 342 26.73 66.04 15.47
CA GLU A 342 25.61 65.88 16.41
C GLU A 342 25.81 64.61 17.28
N GLY A 343 25.66 64.75 18.60
CA GLY A 343 25.88 63.69 19.59
C GLY A 343 27.35 63.48 20.01
N GLN A 344 28.33 64.05 19.29
CA GLN A 344 29.74 63.92 19.65
C GLN A 344 30.04 64.69 20.94
N ARG A 345 30.78 64.05 21.87
CA ARG A 345 31.22 64.68 23.11
C ARG A 345 32.70 65.06 23.08
N PHE A 346 33.04 66.04 23.91
CA PHE A 346 34.40 66.52 24.06
C PHE A 346 34.65 67.00 25.49
N LEU A 347 35.80 66.61 26.04
CA LEU A 347 36.25 67.03 27.37
C LEU A 347 37.19 68.23 27.25
N SER A 348 36.71 69.42 27.62
CA SER A 348 37.54 70.61 27.81
C SER A 348 37.81 70.85 29.31
N ARG A 349 37.18 71.85 29.92
CA ARG A 349 37.10 72.03 31.38
C ARG A 349 35.93 71.28 32.02
N SER A 350 34.96 70.88 31.20
CA SER A 350 33.75 70.15 31.57
C SER A 350 33.28 69.37 30.35
N CYS A 351 32.61 68.24 30.54
CA CYS A 351 32.05 67.48 29.44
C CYS A 351 31.01 68.30 28.67
N ARG A 352 31.14 68.32 27.34
CA ARG A 352 30.20 68.99 26.44
C ARG A 352 29.82 68.05 25.30
N GLU A 353 28.57 68.14 24.87
CA GLU A 353 28.01 67.37 23.75
C GLU A 353 27.45 68.33 22.71
N CYS A 354 27.68 68.01 21.44
CA CYS A 354 27.08 68.74 20.33
C CYS A 354 25.60 68.38 20.22
N LYS A 355 24.71 69.33 20.52
CA LYS A 355 23.26 69.17 20.40
C LYS A 355 22.66 70.32 19.61
N ASN A 356 22.02 70.00 18.48
CA ASN A 356 21.38 70.95 17.57
C ASN A 356 22.28 72.15 17.21
N GLY A 357 23.55 71.88 16.90
CA GLY A 357 24.52 72.92 16.50
C GLY A 357 25.13 73.73 17.66
N LEU A 358 24.77 73.45 18.91
CA LEU A 358 25.34 74.09 20.09
C LEU A 358 26.12 73.10 20.97
N MET A 359 27.29 73.50 21.46
CA MET A 359 28.05 72.72 22.45
C MET A 359 27.51 72.94 23.86
N VAL A 360 26.64 72.04 24.28
CA VAL A 360 25.94 72.09 25.58
C VAL A 360 26.76 71.34 26.64
N LYS A 361 26.85 71.88 27.85
CA LYS A 361 27.50 71.18 28.99
C LYS A 361 26.65 69.97 29.40
N VAL A 362 27.28 68.81 29.49
CA VAL A 362 26.65 67.58 29.97
C VAL A 362 27.27 67.21 31.31
N THR A 363 26.42 66.83 32.26
CA THR A 363 26.87 66.29 33.55
C THR A 363 27.05 64.79 33.36
N GLU A 364 28.28 64.31 33.49
CA GLU A 364 28.64 62.89 33.36
C GLU A 364 29.44 62.48 34.59
N THR A 365 29.05 61.38 35.22
CA THR A 365 29.75 60.77 36.34
C THR A 365 30.64 59.65 35.81
N CYS A 366 31.95 59.78 35.97
CA CYS A 366 32.88 58.77 35.48
C CYS A 366 33.01 57.61 36.46
N PRO A 367 33.07 56.36 35.95
CA PRO A 367 33.30 55.19 36.78
C PRO A 367 34.72 55.21 37.36
N GLU A 368 34.89 54.63 38.56
CA GLU A 368 36.21 54.38 39.11
C GLU A 368 36.94 53.31 38.28
N LEU A 369 38.21 53.57 37.97
CA LEU A 369 39.02 52.71 37.10
C LEU A 369 40.04 51.93 37.92
N ASN A 370 40.13 50.62 37.67
CA ASN A 370 41.09 49.72 38.31
C ASN A 370 42.47 49.71 37.62
N CYS A 371 42.93 50.87 37.13
CA CYS A 371 44.23 51.00 36.46
C CYS A 371 44.93 52.29 36.87
N THR A 372 46.25 52.31 36.68
CA THR A 372 47.09 53.46 37.06
C THR A 372 46.81 54.66 36.16
N VAL A 373 47.08 55.88 36.63
CA VAL A 373 46.89 57.12 35.85
C VAL A 373 47.68 57.07 34.52
N SER A 374 48.83 56.40 34.49
CA SER A 374 49.63 56.19 33.28
C SER A 374 49.00 55.25 32.25
N GLU A 375 48.04 54.42 32.65
CA GLU A 375 47.33 53.48 31.78
C GLU A 375 45.95 53.98 31.36
N GLN A 376 45.53 55.13 31.90
CA GLN A 376 44.27 55.76 31.53
C GLN A 376 44.40 56.46 30.18
N ILE A 377 43.40 56.26 29.34
CA ILE A 377 43.25 56.90 28.04
C ILE A 377 41.89 57.59 27.99
N LEU A 378 41.83 58.77 27.36
CA LEU A 378 40.57 59.43 27.06
C LEU A 378 40.10 58.99 25.66
N PRO A 379 38.98 58.27 25.53
CA PRO A 379 38.48 57.86 24.23
C PRO A 379 37.98 59.05 23.40
N ASP A 380 38.00 58.89 22.08
CA ASP A 380 37.47 59.88 21.15
C ASP A 380 35.96 60.04 21.39
N GLY A 381 35.47 61.28 21.42
CA GLY A 381 34.02 61.52 21.53
C GLY A 381 33.45 61.28 22.93
N ARG A 382 34.28 61.14 23.97
CA ARG A 382 33.89 60.75 25.34
C ARG A 382 34.49 61.69 26.38
N CYS A 383 33.96 61.66 27.60
CA CYS A 383 34.38 62.54 28.69
C CYS A 383 34.94 61.81 29.92
N CYS A 384 34.98 60.48 29.88
CA CYS A 384 35.52 59.66 30.94
C CYS A 384 36.67 58.82 30.42
N ASN A 385 37.73 58.73 31.22
CA ASN A 385 38.86 57.87 30.91
C ASN A 385 38.42 56.40 30.94
N VAL A 386 39.13 55.57 30.19
CA VAL A 386 39.08 54.11 30.28
C VAL A 386 40.50 53.58 30.45
N CYS A 387 40.63 52.34 30.91
CA CYS A 387 41.94 51.69 30.99
C CYS A 387 42.42 51.27 29.59
N ARG A 388 43.73 51.34 29.36
CA ARG A 388 44.35 50.80 28.14
C ARG A 388 43.93 49.35 27.92
N GLY A 389 43.53 49.01 26.69
CA GLY A 389 42.99 47.68 26.35
C GLY A 389 41.47 47.56 26.47
N TYR A 390 40.77 48.67 26.74
CA TYR A 390 39.30 48.73 26.70
C TYR A 390 38.75 48.23 25.36
N ASP A 391 37.72 47.38 25.41
CA ASP A 391 37.07 46.84 24.22
C ASP A 391 35.93 47.75 23.76
N PHE A 392 36.22 48.65 22.82
CA PHE A 392 35.23 49.54 22.24
C PHE A 392 34.23 48.80 21.33
N CYS A 393 34.54 47.60 20.85
CA CYS A 393 33.63 46.82 19.99
C CYS A 393 32.52 46.14 20.80
N ALA A 394 32.76 45.85 22.07
CA ALA A 394 31.76 45.27 22.98
C ALA A 394 30.56 46.21 23.27
N GLU A 395 30.68 47.50 22.96
CA GLU A 395 29.62 48.50 23.18
C GLU A 395 28.55 48.54 22.08
N GLY A 396 28.62 47.65 21.10
CA GLY A 396 27.58 47.50 20.09
C GLY A 396 27.70 48.45 18.89
N LEU A 397 28.93 48.77 18.45
CA LEU A 397 29.11 49.44 17.16
C LEU A 397 28.58 48.53 16.04
N ILE A 398 27.54 48.97 15.35
CA ILE A 398 26.89 48.21 14.27
C ILE A 398 27.74 48.35 13.00
N CYS A 399 28.51 47.32 12.68
CA CYS A 399 29.17 47.19 11.38
C CYS A 399 28.28 46.39 10.43
N GLY A 400 28.15 46.84 9.19
CA GLY A 400 27.33 46.18 8.18
C GLY A 400 27.90 44.82 7.73
N GLU A 401 27.16 44.15 6.87
CA GLU A 401 27.54 42.84 6.33
C GLU A 401 28.90 42.90 5.62
N ASN A 402 29.78 41.93 5.89
CA ASN A 402 31.17 41.87 5.42
C ASN A 402 32.11 42.96 5.96
N SER A 403 31.65 43.73 6.94
CA SER A 403 32.50 44.56 7.79
C SER A 403 32.69 43.88 9.15
N GLU A 404 33.78 44.20 9.84
CA GLU A 404 34.06 43.76 11.20
C GLU A 404 34.54 44.93 12.05
N CYS A 405 34.12 44.95 13.31
CA CYS A 405 34.57 45.97 14.24
C CYS A 405 36.04 45.74 14.59
N LYS A 406 36.86 46.79 14.44
CA LYS A 406 38.26 46.84 14.84
C LYS A 406 38.41 47.76 16.03
N ASN A 407 38.93 47.20 17.11
CA ASN A 407 39.24 47.95 18.32
C ASN A 407 40.53 48.76 18.09
N ARG A 408 40.44 50.10 18.05
CA ARG A 408 41.59 51.02 17.99
C ARG A 408 41.95 51.50 19.40
N ASN A 409 43.05 52.23 19.52
CA ASN A 409 43.53 52.70 20.83
C ASN A 409 42.55 53.63 21.56
N THR A 410 41.75 54.44 20.85
CA THR A 410 40.83 55.42 21.47
C THR A 410 39.38 55.31 20.98
N LYS A 411 39.07 54.37 20.08
CA LYS A 411 37.74 54.20 19.48
C LYS A 411 37.55 52.81 18.85
N ALA A 412 36.30 52.45 18.55
CA ALA A 412 36.00 51.36 17.61
C ALA A 412 35.78 51.92 16.19
N GLU A 413 36.20 51.15 15.19
CA GLU A 413 36.01 51.50 13.78
C GLU A 413 35.64 50.25 12.98
N CYS A 414 34.70 50.35 12.05
CA CYS A 414 34.38 49.25 11.15
C CYS A 414 35.46 49.13 10.06
N GLU A 415 35.89 47.90 9.76
CA GLU A 415 36.86 47.60 8.71
C GLU A 415 36.36 46.46 7.83
N CYS A 416 36.54 46.56 6.52
CA CYS A 416 36.11 45.52 5.60
C CYS A 416 36.92 44.23 5.78
N LYS A 417 36.21 43.09 5.79
CA LYS A 417 36.83 41.77 5.78
C LYS A 417 37.66 41.58 4.51
N SER A 418 38.67 40.70 4.58
CA SER A 418 39.52 40.39 3.42
C SER A 418 38.70 39.98 2.20
N GLY A 419 38.97 40.58 1.04
CA GLY A 419 38.22 40.36 -0.19
C GLY A 419 37.10 41.38 -0.45
N TYR A 420 36.82 42.26 0.51
CA TYR A 420 35.80 43.30 0.41
C TYR A 420 36.44 44.70 0.43
N ALA A 421 35.78 45.69 -0.17
CA ALA A 421 36.20 47.09 -0.21
C ALA A 421 35.07 48.00 0.26
N SER A 422 35.44 49.10 0.94
CA SER A 422 34.48 50.10 1.42
C SER A 422 33.78 50.76 0.24
N ILE A 423 32.45 50.79 0.27
CA ILE A 423 31.67 51.49 -0.75
C ILE A 423 31.68 52.99 -0.40
N HIS A 424 32.07 53.85 -1.34
CA HIS A 424 32.15 55.30 -1.16
C HIS A 424 32.99 55.77 0.06
N GLY A 425 33.97 54.96 0.50
CA GLY A 425 34.86 55.28 1.61
C GLY A 425 34.26 55.08 3.01
N ASP A 426 33.08 54.44 3.12
CA ASP A 426 32.47 54.09 4.40
C ASP A 426 32.69 52.59 4.70
N SER A 427 33.64 52.29 5.58
CA SER A 427 34.00 50.92 5.98
C SER A 427 32.92 50.23 6.82
N THR A 428 31.82 50.91 7.15
CA THR A 428 30.60 50.27 7.69
C THR A 428 29.97 49.36 6.64
N TYR A 429 30.21 49.61 5.34
CA TYR A 429 29.61 48.88 4.23
C TYR A 429 30.68 48.38 3.26
N CYS A 430 30.74 47.06 3.10
CA CYS A 430 31.81 46.40 2.39
C CYS A 430 31.26 45.48 1.29
N GLU A 431 31.73 45.68 0.06
CA GLU A 431 31.35 44.88 -1.10
C GLU A 431 32.52 44.05 -1.59
N GLY A 432 32.23 42.84 -2.07
CA GLY A 432 33.26 41.99 -2.67
C GLY A 432 33.89 42.74 -3.82
N ARG A 433 35.22 42.64 -3.96
CA ARG A 433 35.91 43.21 -5.13
C ARG A 433 35.34 42.54 -6.39
N THR A 434 34.37 43.16 -7.03
CA THR A 434 33.98 42.78 -8.38
C THR A 434 35.19 43.04 -9.25
N ALA A 435 35.67 42.00 -9.93
CA ALA A 435 36.66 42.18 -10.98
C ALA A 435 36.07 43.20 -11.96
N LYS A 436 36.62 44.42 -11.95
CA LYS A 436 36.33 45.41 -12.99
C LYS A 436 36.69 44.74 -14.32
N PRO A 437 35.81 44.72 -15.33
CA PRO A 437 36.25 44.41 -16.69
C PRO A 437 37.33 45.43 -17.05
N GLU A 438 38.45 44.95 -17.60
CA GLU A 438 39.48 45.80 -18.16
C GLU A 438 38.86 46.82 -19.12
N PRO A 439 39.23 48.11 -19.05
CA PRO A 439 38.88 49.05 -20.10
C PRO A 439 39.62 48.62 -21.36
N GLY A 440 38.86 48.17 -22.35
CA GLY A 440 39.36 47.85 -23.68
C GLY A 440 40.19 48.99 -24.25
N LEU A 441 41.32 48.60 -24.84
CA LEU A 441 42.14 49.41 -25.73
C LEU A 441 41.27 50.10 -26.79
N MET A 442 41.76 51.29 -27.19
CA MET A 442 41.32 52.12 -28.32
C MET A 442 40.89 51.35 -29.57
#